data_AF-A0AAV1UAV3-F1
#
_entry.id   AF-A0AAV1UAV3-F1
#
_cell.length_a   1.000
_cell.length_b   1.000
_cell.length_c   1.000
_cell.angle_alpha   90.00
_cell.angle_beta   90.00
_cell.angle_gamma   90.00
#
_symmetry.space_group_name_H-M   'P 1'
#
loop_
_entity.id
_entity.type
_entity.pdbx_description
1 polymer ?
#
loop_
_entity_poly.entity_id
_entity_poly.type
_entity_poly.pdbx_seq_one_letter_code
_entity_poly.pdbx_strand_id
1 'polypeptide(L)'
;MVVSITKYFGWTLDQLDVVTAFLYGEMKEKVFCAIPEGVEVDEDFDCFEFVKAIYGLKQASRVWNETFHEFWCIVDRSEESGANGAERPKRVEQKTLAQ
;
A
#
# COMPACT_ATOMS: atom_id res chain seq x y z
N MET A 1 -4.64 11.68 17.15
CA MET A 1 -5.45 11.01 18.19
C MET A 1 -4.80 9.69 18.65
N VAL A 2 -4.48 8.75 17.76
CA VAL A 2 -3.86 7.45 18.13
C VAL A 2 -2.52 7.59 18.87
N VAL A 3 -1.62 8.46 18.40
CA VAL A 3 -0.31 8.73 19.06
C VAL A 3 -0.47 9.27 20.48
N SER A 4 -1.47 10.13 20.70
CA SER A 4 -1.76 10.74 22.00
C SER A 4 -2.28 9.69 23.00
N ILE A 5 -3.12 8.78 22.53
CA ILE A 5 -3.69 7.68 23.34
C ILE A 5 -2.58 6.69 23.74
N THR A 6 -1.76 6.25 22.79
CA THR A 6 -0.63 5.35 23.07
C THR A 6 0.33 5.95 24.08
N LYS A 7 0.63 7.25 23.98
CA LYS A 7 1.44 7.94 24.99
C LYS A 7 0.78 7.98 26.37
N TYR A 8 -0.54 8.24 26.43
CA TYR A 8 -1.28 8.28 27.69
C TYR A 8 -1.29 6.93 28.41
N PHE A 9 -1.49 5.83 27.67
CA PHE A 9 -1.50 4.48 28.23
C PHE A 9 -0.12 3.81 28.35
N GLY A 10 0.95 4.49 27.91
CA GLY A 10 2.31 3.94 27.93
C GLY A 10 2.52 2.77 26.96
N TRP A 11 1.71 2.66 25.91
CA TRP A 11 1.82 1.60 24.90
C TRP A 11 2.93 1.90 23.91
N THR A 12 3.62 0.84 23.47
CA THR A 12 4.57 0.91 22.36
C THR A 12 3.79 1.07 21.05
N LEU A 13 4.20 2.05 20.24
CA LEU A 13 3.62 2.31 18.93
C LEU A 13 4.72 2.20 17.87
N ASP A 14 4.55 1.28 16.94
CA ASP A 14 5.36 1.20 15.73
C ASP A 14 4.58 1.81 14.56
N GLN A 15 5.22 2.71 13.82
CA GLN A 15 4.65 3.30 12.61
C GLN A 15 5.35 2.73 11.39
N LEU A 16 4.56 2.42 10.36
CA LEU A 16 5.04 1.95 9.09
C LEU A 16 4.73 3.00 8.02
N ASP A 17 5.74 3.39 7.28
CA ASP A 17 5.60 4.15 6.04
C ASP A 17 5.95 3.23 4.87
N VAL A 18 5.00 3.06 3.95
CA VAL A 18 5.12 2.11 2.85
C VAL A 18 5.33 2.90 1.56
N VAL A 19 6.54 2.77 1.01
CA VAL A 19 6.88 3.32 -0.29
C VAL A 19 5.99 2.66 -1.35
N THR A 20 5.40 3.47 -2.23
CA THR A 20 4.51 3.01 -3.32
C THR A 20 3.24 2.25 -2.88
N ALA A 21 2.74 2.49 -1.65
CA ALA A 21 1.56 1.84 -1.09
C ALA A 21 0.40 1.65 -2.11
N PHE A 22 0.00 2.72 -2.79
CA PHE A 22 -1.15 2.65 -3.71
C PHE A 22 -0.90 1.78 -4.95
N LEU A 23 0.35 1.70 -5.44
CA LEU A 23 0.68 0.94 -6.65
C LEU A 23 0.56 -0.58 -6.46
N TYR A 24 0.54 -1.06 -5.21
CA TYR A 24 0.27 -2.46 -4.93
C TYR A 24 -1.22 -2.82 -5.08
N GLY A 25 -2.10 -1.83 -4.93
CA GLY A 25 -3.54 -2.01 -4.96
C GLY A 25 -4.11 -2.24 -6.35
N GLU A 26 -4.91 -3.29 -6.52
CA GLU A 26 -5.61 -3.58 -7.79
C GLU A 26 -6.93 -2.84 -7.89
N MET A 27 -7.12 -2.15 -9.02
CA MET A 27 -8.34 -1.41 -9.30
C MET A 27 -9.48 -2.38 -9.61
N LYS A 28 -10.46 -2.46 -8.71
CA LYS A 28 -11.70 -3.23 -8.91
C LYS A 28 -12.70 -2.52 -9.81
N GLU A 29 -12.62 -1.19 -9.84
CA GLU A 29 -13.49 -0.32 -10.63
C GLU A 29 -12.75 0.16 -11.88
N LYS A 30 -13.45 0.24 -13.01
CA LYS A 30 -12.89 0.78 -14.25
C LYS A 30 -12.81 2.30 -14.16
N VAL A 31 -11.60 2.83 -14.16
CA VAL A 31 -11.34 4.26 -14.19
C VAL A 31 -10.45 4.57 -15.37
N PHE A 32 -10.88 5.52 -16.19
CA PHE A 32 -10.16 5.93 -17.38
C PHE A 32 -9.55 7.32 -17.20
N CYS A 33 -8.43 7.57 -17.87
CA CYS A 33 -7.85 8.90 -18.03
C CYS A 33 -7.67 9.24 -19.50
N ALA A 34 -7.67 10.54 -19.78
CA ALA A 34 -7.26 11.03 -21.08
C ALA A 34 -5.79 10.69 -21.33
N ILE A 35 -5.46 10.46 -22.60
CA ILE A 35 -4.08 10.22 -23.02
C ILE A 35 -3.25 11.47 -22.68
N PRO A 36 -2.16 11.34 -21.90
CA PRO A 36 -1.28 12.45 -21.58
C PRO A 36 -0.58 13.00 -22.83
N GLU A 37 -0.30 14.29 -22.82
CA GLU A 37 0.47 14.92 -23.90
C GLU A 37 1.88 14.30 -24.00
N GLY A 38 2.31 14.01 -25.23
CA GLY A 38 3.62 13.42 -25.50
C GLY A 38 3.67 11.89 -25.44
N VAL A 39 2.53 11.22 -25.26
CA VAL A 39 2.42 9.76 -25.41
C VAL A 39 1.94 9.45 -26.83
N GLU A 40 2.76 8.73 -27.61
CA GLU A 40 2.34 8.20 -28.91
C GLU A 40 1.48 6.95 -28.67
N VAL A 41 0.25 6.98 -29.19
CA VAL A 41 -0.71 5.88 -29.11
C VAL A 41 -1.30 5.68 -30.49
N ASP A 42 -1.64 4.44 -30.85
CA ASP A 42 -2.33 4.16 -32.11
C ASP A 42 -3.65 4.96 -32.19
N GLU A 43 -4.04 5.36 -33.40
CA GLU A 43 -5.22 6.22 -33.64
C GLU A 43 -6.55 5.60 -33.16
N ASP A 44 -6.56 4.30 -32.85
CA ASP A 44 -7.73 3.56 -32.37
C ASP A 44 -7.98 3.71 -30.85
N PHE A 45 -7.09 4.37 -30.10
CA PHE A 45 -7.22 4.54 -28.65
C PHE A 45 -7.50 5.99 -28.24
N ASP A 46 -8.58 6.20 -27.47
CA ASP A 46 -8.98 7.52 -26.96
C ASP A 46 -8.63 7.75 -25.47
N CYS A 47 -8.32 6.69 -24.71
CA CYS A 47 -8.09 6.76 -23.27
C CYS A 47 -7.26 5.60 -22.72
N PHE A 48 -6.74 5.74 -21.50
CA PHE A 48 -6.09 4.67 -20.74
C PHE A 48 -6.93 4.23 -19.54
N GLU A 49 -6.91 2.93 -19.25
CA GLU A 49 -7.53 2.36 -18.04
C GLU A 49 -6.50 2.19 -16.92
N PHE A 50 -6.84 2.61 -15.71
CA PHE A 50 -5.99 2.36 -14.54
C PHE A 50 -6.18 0.95 -14.01
N VAL A 51 -5.15 0.11 -14.15
CA VAL A 51 -5.12 -1.25 -13.58
C VAL A 51 -4.72 -1.25 -12.10
N LYS A 52 -3.90 -0.27 -11.69
CA LYS A 52 -3.44 -0.10 -10.31
C LYS A 52 -3.87 1.27 -9.76
N ALA A 53 -4.04 1.34 -8.45
CA ALA A 53 -4.37 2.61 -7.80
C ALA A 53 -3.14 3.55 -7.82
N ILE A 54 -3.31 4.73 -8.40
CA ILE A 54 -2.29 5.79 -8.38
C ILE A 54 -2.68 6.92 -7.42
N TYR A 55 -1.70 7.73 -7.04
CA TYR A 55 -1.92 8.92 -6.23
C TYR A 55 -2.92 9.86 -6.90
N GLY A 56 -3.77 10.52 -6.09
CA GLY A 56 -4.78 11.47 -6.57
C GLY A 56 -6.12 10.85 -6.96
N LEU A 57 -6.21 9.52 -7.08
CA LEU A 57 -7.49 8.83 -7.24
C LEU A 57 -8.25 8.78 -5.91
N LYS A 58 -9.55 9.10 -5.94
CA LYS A 58 -10.41 9.12 -4.73
C LYS A 58 -10.47 7.76 -4.02
N GLN A 59 -10.42 6.68 -4.78
CA GLN A 59 -10.49 5.31 -4.29
C GLN A 59 -9.12 4.72 -3.89
N ALA A 60 -8.00 5.38 -4.17
CA ALA A 60 -6.67 4.80 -3.96
C ALA A 60 -6.41 4.38 -2.50
N SER A 61 -6.85 5.20 -1.54
CA SER A 61 -6.73 4.90 -0.12
C SER A 61 -7.51 3.65 0.29
N ARG A 62 -8.71 3.46 -0.26
CA ARG A 62 -9.55 2.29 0.01
C ARG A 62 -8.93 1.03 -0.58
N VAL A 63 -8.51 1.09 -1.85
CA VAL A 63 -7.88 -0.06 -2.52
C VAL A 63 -6.66 -0.52 -1.74
N TRP A 64 -5.79 0.41 -1.34
CA TRP A 64 -4.64 0.06 -0.51
C TRP A 64 -5.00 -0.56 0.83
N ASN A 65 -6.00 -0.02 1.53
CA ASN A 65 -6.42 -0.59 2.81
C ASN A 65 -6.94 -2.03 2.66
N GLU A 66 -7.68 -2.32 1.58
CA GLU A 66 -8.15 -3.67 1.27
C GLU A 66 -6.96 -4.60 0.97
N THR A 67 -6.04 -4.20 0.08
CA THR A 67 -4.85 -4.99 -0.28
C THR A 67 -3.94 -5.25 0.93
N PHE A 68 -3.70 -4.23 1.76
CA PHE A 68 -2.87 -4.37 2.95
C PHE A 68 -3.52 -5.30 3.99
N HIS A 69 -4.84 -5.22 4.16
CA HIS A 69 -5.57 -6.12 5.05
C HIS A 69 -5.46 -7.58 4.59
N GLU A 70 -5.66 -7.84 3.30
CA GLU A 70 -5.50 -9.19 2.72
C GLU A 70 -4.08 -9.72 2.91
N PHE A 71 -3.06 -8.89 2.67
CA PHE A 71 -1.67 -9.24 2.92
C PHE A 71 -1.42 -9.59 4.39
N TRP A 72 -1.91 -8.79 5.32
CA TRP A 72 -1.71 -9.03 6.75
C TRP A 72 -2.39 -10.32 7.22
N CYS A 73 -3.60 -10.62 6.73
CA CYS A 73 -4.28 -11.89 7.05
C CYS A 73 -3.49 -13.12 6.58
N ILE A 74 -2.74 -13.00 5.48
CA ILE A 74 -1.85 -14.07 5.01
C ILE A 74 -0.65 -14.22 5.95
N VAL A 75 -0.03 -13.10 6.35
CA VAL A 75 1.13 -13.09 7.25
C VAL A 75 0.76 -13.70 8.61
N ASP A 76 -0.35 -13.26 9.20
CA ASP A 76 -0.83 -13.73 10.51
C ASP A 76 -1.05 -15.26 10.53
N ARG A 77 -1.67 -15.82 9.48
CA ARG A 77 -1.87 -17.26 9.33
C ARG A 77 -0.54 -18.03 9.23
N SER A 78 0.48 -17.43 8.62
CA SER A 78 1.79 -18.06 8.47
C SER A 78 2.56 -18.13 9.79
N GLU A 79 2.39 -17.16 10.68
CA GLU A 79 3.02 -17.15 12.00
C GLU A 79 2.40 -18.19 12.94
N GLU A 80 1.08 -18.40 12.89
CA GLU A 80 0.39 -19.44 13.67
C GLU A 80 0.83 -20.86 13.29
N SER A 81 1.13 -21.10 12.02
CA SER A 81 1.59 -22.40 11.52
C SER A 81 3.08 -22.68 11.84
N GLY A 82 3.83 -21.65 12.24
CA GLY A 82 5.26 -21.70 12.57
C GLY A 82 5.58 -21.56 14.06
N ALA A 83 4.59 -21.71 14.95
CA ALA A 83 4.69 -21.49 16.39
C ALA A 83 5.56 -22.50 17.18
N ASN A 84 6.74 -22.86 16.66
CA ASN A 84 7.86 -23.33 17.44
C ASN A 84 9.12 -22.48 17.12
N GLY A 85 9.22 -21.32 17.78
CA GLY A 85 10.53 -20.74 18.12
C GLY A 85 11.21 -19.80 17.13
N ALA A 86 10.49 -19.05 16.29
CA ALA A 86 11.11 -18.04 15.44
C ALA A 86 11.29 -16.69 16.18
N GLU A 87 12.56 -16.28 16.34
CA GLU A 87 12.97 -14.96 16.83
C GLU A 87 12.46 -13.84 15.91
N ARG A 88 12.00 -12.71 16.49
CA ARG A 88 11.43 -11.59 15.72
C ARG A 88 12.39 -11.13 14.61
N PRO A 89 11.93 -10.90 13.37
CA PRO A 89 12.79 -10.43 12.30
C PRO A 89 13.39 -9.07 12.65
N LYS A 90 14.71 -8.95 12.48
CA LYS A 90 15.44 -7.71 12.78
C LYS A 90 15.07 -6.62 11.78
N ARG A 91 14.77 -5.44 12.34
CA ARG A 91 14.46 -4.17 11.70
C ARG A 91 15.28 -3.95 10.42
N VAL A 92 14.60 -3.89 9.27
CA VAL A 92 15.18 -3.35 8.04
C VAL A 92 15.14 -1.83 8.15
N GLU A 93 16.30 -1.20 8.36
CA GLU A 93 16.41 0.25 8.27
C GLU A 93 16.20 0.67 6.81
N GLN A 94 15.04 1.27 6.52
CA GLN A 94 14.82 1.97 5.27
C GLN A 94 15.73 3.21 5.27
N LYS A 95 16.83 3.15 4.51
CA LYS A 95 17.65 4.33 4.22
C LYS A 95 16.79 5.31 3.43
N THR A 96 16.41 6.41 4.08
CA THR A 96 15.83 7.58 3.42
C THR A 96 16.84 8.10 2.38
N LEU A 97 16.55 7.90 1.09
CA LEU A 97 17.20 8.65 0.02
C LEU A 97 16.56 10.04 0.01
N ALA A 98 17.16 10.95 0.75
CA ALA A 98 16.95 12.38 0.54
C ALA A 98 17.76 12.80 -0.70
N GLN A 99 17.08 13.27 -1.73
CA GLN A 99 17.62 14.20 -2.72
C GLN A 99 16.96 15.56 -2.48
#